data_AF-A0A7G6X688-F1
#
_entry.id   AF-A0A7G6X688-F1
#
_cell.length_a   1.000
_cell.length_b   1.000
_cell.length_c   1.000
_cell.angle_alpha   90.00
_cell.angle_beta   90.00
_cell.angle_gamma   90.00
#
_symmetry.space_group_name_H-M   'P 1'
#
loop_
_entity.id
_entity.type
_entity.pdbx_description
1 polymer ?
#
loop_
_entity_poly.entity_id
_entity_poly.type
_entity_poly.pdbx_seq_one_letter_code
_entity_poly.pdbx_strand_id
1 'polypeptide(L)'
;MKTWTVLGTAAVSASLLTGCSDSPSKDAGGIPSTAPTTGSSSAPIPTASTPSLTPLPTPSKPWPTPKVTGQPASDAPLAQRIRFAISKQAQIAAGKAATTTVSCPGIENAEAPGTHNLTCTVTYAGKAYPGKLTVDAKQYTATYKFTSDSVPIVRAKVVDAIQRTVTDASKVTCTMDDVAVVKHTSQGISCDVTTTGNAVQPYRAQVSGNGQVLVTKA
;
A
#
# COMPACT_ATOMS: atom_id res chain seq x y z
N MET A 1 -38.77 -24.90 -11.83
CA MET A 1 -39.51 -24.53 -10.59
C MET A 1 -39.29 -25.62 -9.55
N LYS A 2 -38.67 -25.31 -8.41
CA LYS A 2 -38.80 -26.11 -7.19
C LYS A 2 -38.44 -25.24 -5.99
N THR A 3 -39.47 -24.76 -5.30
CA THR A 3 -39.36 -24.11 -3.99
C THR A 3 -39.07 -25.16 -2.92
N TRP A 4 -38.36 -24.77 -1.87
CA TRP A 4 -38.64 -25.21 -0.50
C TRP A 4 -38.27 -24.07 0.46
N THR A 5 -39.14 -23.86 1.44
CA THR A 5 -39.10 -22.84 2.48
C THR A 5 -39.05 -23.57 3.80
N VAL A 6 -38.40 -23.02 4.84
CA VAL A 6 -38.87 -23.00 6.26
C VAL A 6 -37.81 -22.39 7.20
N LEU A 7 -38.33 -21.70 8.21
CA LEU A 7 -37.81 -21.08 9.45
C LEU A 7 -36.41 -21.54 9.96
N GLY A 8 -35.64 -20.75 10.73
CA GLY A 8 -35.87 -19.44 11.34
C GLY A 8 -35.79 -19.47 12.88
N THR A 9 -34.99 -18.58 13.50
CA THR A 9 -35.06 -18.19 14.94
C THR A 9 -34.20 -16.95 15.20
N ALA A 10 -34.59 -16.14 16.20
CA ALA A 10 -33.86 -14.97 16.68
C ALA A 10 -33.28 -15.19 18.08
N ALA A 11 -32.21 -14.47 18.43
CA ALA A 11 -31.78 -14.30 19.82
C ALA A 11 -31.17 -12.90 20.01
N VAL A 12 -31.77 -12.14 20.94
CA VAL A 12 -31.23 -10.87 21.44
C VAL A 12 -30.30 -11.15 22.62
N SER A 13 -29.23 -10.38 22.78
CA SER A 13 -28.45 -10.36 24.02
C SER A 13 -27.89 -8.95 24.24
N ALA A 14 -28.56 -8.19 25.10
CA ALA A 14 -28.02 -6.97 25.69
C ALA A 14 -27.38 -7.32 27.03
N SER A 15 -26.23 -6.72 27.34
CA SER A 15 -25.56 -6.87 28.63
C SER A 15 -25.34 -5.50 29.25
N LEU A 16 -25.74 -5.36 30.52
CA LEU A 16 -25.72 -4.12 31.30
C LEU A 16 -24.86 -4.28 32.56
N LEU A 17 -24.23 -3.17 32.97
CA LEU A 17 -23.86 -2.79 34.35
C LEU A 17 -22.87 -3.66 35.15
N THR A 18 -21.83 -3.01 35.71
CA THR A 18 -21.61 -2.77 37.17
C THR A 18 -20.11 -2.55 37.46
N GLY A 19 -19.78 -1.72 38.48
CA GLY A 19 -18.38 -1.55 38.91
C GLY A 19 -17.99 -0.23 39.59
N CYS A 20 -18.77 0.27 40.57
CA CYS A 20 -18.36 1.39 41.45
C CYS A 20 -18.46 1.00 42.93
N SER A 21 -17.41 1.29 43.70
CA SER A 21 -17.25 1.32 45.18
C SER A 21 -15.75 1.53 45.44
N ASP A 22 -15.19 2.15 46.49
CA ASP A 22 -15.68 2.91 47.67
C ASP A 22 -14.44 3.66 48.28
N SER A 23 -14.44 4.55 49.29
CA SER A 23 -15.41 5.15 50.24
C SER A 23 -15.01 6.62 50.55
N PRO A 24 -15.90 7.46 51.14
CA PRO A 24 -15.53 8.80 51.63
C PRO A 24 -15.08 8.80 53.10
N SER A 25 -14.24 9.78 53.49
CA SER A 25 -14.00 10.14 54.89
C SER A 25 -14.01 11.67 55.05
N LYS A 26 -14.83 12.15 55.99
CA LYS A 26 -14.69 13.48 56.61
C LYS A 26 -14.06 13.26 57.99
N ASP A 27 -13.15 14.12 58.41
CA ASP A 27 -13.42 14.98 59.57
C ASP A 27 -12.45 16.16 59.69
N ALA A 28 -12.74 17.07 60.62
CA ALA A 28 -12.32 18.47 60.58
C ALA A 28 -11.02 18.83 61.33
N GLY A 29 -10.49 20.04 61.06
CA GLY A 29 -9.79 20.82 62.09
C GLY A 29 -8.68 21.78 61.63
N GLY A 30 -8.90 23.09 61.74
CA GLY A 30 -7.84 24.07 62.06
C GLY A 30 -7.26 24.92 60.91
N ILE A 31 -7.36 26.24 61.07
CA ILE A 31 -6.52 27.29 60.44
C ILE A 31 -5.93 28.11 61.62
N PRO A 32 -4.73 28.73 61.52
CA PRO A 32 -4.55 29.93 60.70
C PRO A 32 -3.20 30.04 59.95
N SER A 33 -3.07 31.10 59.16
CA SER A 33 -1.97 31.41 58.24
C SER A 33 -0.57 31.55 58.86
N THR A 34 0.44 31.18 58.08
CA THR A 34 1.79 31.75 58.17
C THR A 34 2.25 32.17 56.77
N ALA A 35 2.77 33.38 56.64
CA ALA A 35 3.31 33.96 55.40
C ALA A 35 4.46 34.93 55.76
N PRO A 36 5.29 35.38 54.81
CA PRO A 36 5.77 34.71 53.59
C PRO A 36 7.31 34.71 53.50
N THR A 37 7.96 33.59 53.20
CA THR A 37 9.40 33.55 52.92
C THR A 37 9.69 33.74 51.43
N THR A 38 10.01 34.99 51.10
CA THR A 38 10.89 35.45 50.01
C THR A 38 11.69 34.37 49.26
N GLY A 39 11.65 34.37 47.92
CA GLY A 39 12.75 33.78 47.14
C GLY A 39 12.43 33.02 45.86
N SER A 40 11.19 32.98 45.34
CA SER A 40 10.93 32.39 44.02
C SER A 40 11.50 33.25 42.90
N SER A 41 12.80 33.08 42.62
CA SER A 41 13.40 33.49 41.35
C SER A 41 12.88 32.54 40.26
N SER A 42 11.74 32.91 39.68
CA SER A 42 11.12 32.19 38.56
C SER A 42 11.91 32.42 37.27
N ALA A 43 13.16 31.93 37.25
CA ALA A 43 13.87 31.73 36.00
C ALA A 43 12.98 30.82 35.12
N PRO A 44 12.70 31.20 33.86
CA PRO A 44 11.90 30.36 32.98
C PRO A 44 12.62 29.01 32.82
N ILE A 45 11.90 27.92 33.15
CA ILE A 45 12.42 26.57 32.95
C ILE A 45 12.82 26.48 31.46
N PRO A 46 14.08 26.14 31.14
CA PRO A 46 14.50 26.06 29.75
C PRO A 46 13.67 24.97 29.07
N THR A 47 12.76 25.37 28.20
CA THR A 47 11.96 24.45 27.40
C THR A 47 12.92 23.57 26.61
N ALA A 48 12.94 22.28 26.93
CA ALA A 48 13.80 21.31 26.26
C ALA A 48 13.54 21.39 24.75
N SER A 49 14.53 21.90 24.02
CA SER A 49 14.43 22.03 22.57
C SER A 49 14.45 20.64 21.98
N THR A 50 13.32 20.19 21.44
CA THR A 50 13.19 18.87 20.80
C THR A 50 14.30 18.74 19.75
N PRO A 51 15.18 17.72 19.81
CA PRO A 51 16.37 17.66 18.98
C PRO A 51 15.97 17.51 17.50
N SER A 52 16.28 18.51 16.67
CA SER A 52 15.95 18.48 15.25
C SER A 52 16.67 17.32 14.55
N LEU A 53 15.93 16.52 13.79
CA LEU A 53 16.46 15.39 13.02
C LEU A 53 17.03 15.87 11.67
N THR A 54 17.99 15.11 11.15
CA THR A 54 18.52 15.33 9.80
C THR A 54 17.48 14.91 8.74
N PRO A 55 17.16 15.76 7.74
CA PRO A 55 16.26 15.38 6.66
C PRO A 55 16.87 14.29 5.75
N LEU A 56 16.01 13.46 5.17
CA LEU A 56 16.38 12.51 4.13
C LEU A 56 16.71 13.26 2.83
N PRO A 57 17.64 12.75 2.00
CA PRO A 57 17.97 13.37 0.73
C PRO A 57 16.80 13.25 -0.26
N THR A 58 16.26 14.38 -0.72
CA THR A 58 15.21 14.40 -1.74
C THR A 58 15.66 13.76 -3.06
N PRO A 59 14.96 12.74 -3.58
CA PRO A 59 15.34 12.09 -4.83
C PRO A 59 15.29 13.03 -6.05
N SER A 60 16.45 13.34 -6.64
CA SER A 60 16.58 14.31 -7.75
C SER A 60 16.40 13.70 -9.15
N LYS A 61 16.66 12.40 -9.32
CA LYS A 61 16.49 11.66 -10.58
C LYS A 61 15.14 10.93 -10.59
N PRO A 62 14.47 10.72 -11.74
CA PRO A 62 13.29 9.86 -11.84
C PRO A 62 13.57 8.43 -11.34
N TRP A 63 12.52 7.71 -10.89
CA TRP A 63 12.66 6.31 -10.51
C TRP A 63 13.18 5.46 -11.70
N PRO A 64 14.20 4.62 -11.52
CA PRO A 64 14.79 3.86 -12.62
C PRO A 64 13.82 2.82 -13.20
N THR A 65 13.65 2.85 -14.52
CA THR A 65 12.92 1.79 -15.24
C THR A 65 13.78 0.52 -15.27
N PRO A 66 13.28 -0.63 -14.76
CA PRO A 66 14.06 -1.86 -14.75
C PRO A 66 14.28 -2.41 -16.17
N LYS A 67 15.51 -2.85 -16.46
CA LYS A 67 15.87 -3.50 -17.72
C LYS A 67 15.40 -4.95 -17.70
N VAL A 68 14.26 -5.22 -18.34
CA VAL A 68 13.71 -6.58 -18.48
C VAL A 68 14.43 -7.32 -19.61
N THR A 69 15.00 -8.48 -19.30
CA THR A 69 15.75 -9.36 -20.22
C THR A 69 14.90 -10.56 -20.67
N GLY A 70 15.37 -11.30 -21.68
CA GLY A 70 14.65 -12.48 -22.18
C GLY A 70 13.47 -12.17 -23.10
N GLN A 71 13.54 -11.07 -23.86
CA GLN A 71 12.53 -10.78 -24.88
C GLN A 71 12.54 -11.87 -25.96
N PRO A 72 11.39 -12.49 -26.26
CA PRO A 72 11.30 -13.49 -27.33
C PRO A 72 11.50 -12.84 -28.70
N ALA A 73 11.87 -13.66 -29.69
CA ALA A 73 11.99 -13.24 -31.08
C ALA A 73 10.63 -12.76 -31.63
N SER A 74 10.65 -11.96 -32.70
CA SER A 74 9.44 -11.35 -33.29
C SER A 74 8.46 -12.35 -33.88
N ASP A 75 8.99 -13.48 -34.34
CA ASP A 75 8.34 -14.65 -34.93
C ASP A 75 7.99 -15.75 -33.90
N ALA A 76 8.36 -15.56 -32.62
CA ALA A 76 7.96 -16.48 -31.56
C ALA A 76 6.42 -16.50 -31.37
N PRO A 77 5.83 -17.61 -30.88
CA PRO A 77 4.39 -17.75 -30.70
C PRO A 77 3.75 -16.59 -29.95
N LEU A 78 2.53 -16.20 -30.35
CA LEU A 78 1.79 -15.08 -29.77
C LEU A 78 1.64 -15.24 -28.26
N ALA A 79 1.35 -16.46 -27.79
CA ALA A 79 1.27 -16.80 -26.39
C ALA A 79 2.56 -16.48 -25.60
N GLN A 80 3.74 -16.79 -26.16
CA GLN A 80 5.04 -16.48 -25.55
C GLN A 80 5.29 -14.96 -25.52
N ARG A 81 4.95 -14.26 -26.62
CA ARG A 81 5.08 -12.80 -26.72
C ARG A 81 4.17 -12.06 -25.75
N ILE A 82 2.92 -12.50 -25.57
CA ILE A 82 1.97 -11.94 -24.60
C ILE A 82 2.44 -12.21 -23.16
N ARG A 83 2.85 -13.46 -22.83
CA ARG A 83 3.41 -13.79 -21.50
C ARG A 83 4.59 -12.89 -21.15
N PHE A 84 5.53 -12.70 -22.09
CA PHE A 84 6.66 -11.78 -21.89
C PHE A 84 6.21 -10.33 -21.71
N ALA A 85 5.25 -9.85 -22.51
CA ALA A 85 4.75 -8.48 -22.39
C ALA A 85 4.10 -8.22 -21.02
N ILE A 86 3.28 -9.15 -20.52
CA ILE A 86 2.68 -9.08 -19.18
C ILE A 86 3.77 -9.10 -18.10
N SER A 87 4.74 -10.02 -18.18
CA SER A 87 5.89 -10.08 -17.26
C SER A 87 6.71 -8.79 -17.24
N LYS A 88 6.94 -8.20 -18.41
CA LYS A 88 7.67 -6.93 -18.57
C LYS A 88 6.93 -5.77 -17.93
N GLN A 89 5.61 -5.67 -18.16
CA GLN A 89 4.79 -4.63 -17.52
C GLN A 89 4.74 -4.80 -16.00
N ALA A 90 4.61 -6.02 -15.48
CA ALA A 90 4.66 -6.29 -14.05
C ALA A 90 5.98 -5.82 -13.40
N GLN A 91 7.13 -6.09 -14.03
CA GLN A 91 8.43 -5.62 -13.54
C GLN A 91 8.56 -4.09 -13.58
N ILE A 92 8.13 -3.45 -14.67
CA ILE A 92 8.15 -1.98 -14.81
C ILE A 92 7.24 -1.32 -13.77
N ALA A 93 6.03 -1.83 -13.59
CA ALA A 93 5.08 -1.34 -12.59
C ALA A 93 5.64 -1.52 -11.17
N ALA A 94 6.25 -2.68 -10.88
CA ALA A 94 6.93 -2.92 -9.61
C ALA A 94 8.12 -1.98 -9.37
N GLY A 95 8.79 -1.53 -10.43
CA GLY A 95 9.97 -0.68 -10.37
C GLY A 95 11.29 -1.44 -10.13
N LYS A 96 11.28 -2.78 -10.24
CA LYS A 96 12.45 -3.64 -10.07
C LYS A 96 12.33 -4.85 -10.99
N ALA A 97 13.46 -5.34 -11.52
CA ALA A 97 13.50 -6.62 -12.22
C ALA A 97 13.51 -7.76 -11.18
N ALA A 98 12.62 -8.73 -11.34
CA ALA A 98 12.52 -9.91 -10.48
C ALA A 98 11.91 -11.09 -11.25
N THR A 99 12.09 -12.30 -10.72
CA THR A 99 11.45 -13.51 -11.25
C THR A 99 9.95 -13.30 -11.38
N THR A 100 9.47 -13.35 -12.62
CA THR A 100 8.07 -13.09 -12.96
C THR A 100 7.57 -14.19 -13.88
N THR A 101 6.51 -14.89 -13.49
CA THR A 101 5.86 -15.91 -14.32
C THR A 101 4.41 -15.53 -14.60
N VAL A 102 3.92 -15.91 -15.78
CA VAL A 102 2.56 -15.61 -16.25
C VAL A 102 1.93 -16.90 -16.75
N SER A 103 0.92 -17.39 -16.02
CA SER A 103 0.10 -18.52 -16.43
C SER A 103 -1.24 -18.01 -16.94
N CYS A 104 -1.59 -18.36 -18.17
CA CYS A 104 -2.89 -18.06 -18.79
C CYS A 104 -3.40 -19.36 -19.41
N PRO A 105 -4.20 -20.17 -18.69
CA PRO A 105 -4.79 -21.39 -19.24
C PRO A 105 -5.55 -21.08 -20.55
N GLY A 106 -5.34 -21.88 -21.58
CA GLY A 106 -5.96 -21.70 -22.91
C GLY A 106 -5.28 -20.69 -23.85
N ILE A 107 -4.21 -19.99 -23.44
CA ILE A 107 -3.55 -18.99 -24.29
C ILE A 107 -2.92 -19.53 -25.58
N GLU A 108 -2.58 -20.83 -25.63
CA GLU A 108 -2.07 -21.45 -26.87
C GLU A 108 -3.14 -21.46 -27.99
N ASN A 109 -4.42 -21.38 -27.64
CA ASN A 109 -5.52 -21.29 -28.60
C ASN A 109 -5.82 -19.84 -29.03
N ALA A 110 -5.14 -18.84 -28.47
CA ALA A 110 -5.43 -17.42 -28.71
C ALA A 110 -5.00 -16.91 -30.09
N GLU A 111 -4.34 -17.75 -30.90
CA GLU A 111 -4.06 -17.49 -32.32
C GLU A 111 -5.23 -17.89 -33.24
N ALA A 112 -6.18 -18.70 -32.75
CA ALA A 112 -7.38 -19.02 -33.51
C ALA A 112 -8.27 -17.77 -33.68
N PRO A 113 -8.89 -17.54 -34.86
CA PRO A 113 -9.73 -16.36 -35.08
C PRO A 113 -10.88 -16.24 -34.06
N GLY A 114 -11.08 -15.03 -33.52
CA GLY A 114 -12.13 -14.72 -32.56
C GLY A 114 -11.64 -13.98 -31.30
N THR A 115 -12.55 -13.80 -30.35
CA THR A 115 -12.29 -13.10 -29.09
C THR A 115 -12.11 -14.09 -27.95
N HIS A 116 -10.89 -14.19 -27.43
CA HIS A 116 -10.53 -15.05 -26.30
C HIS A 116 -10.47 -14.24 -25.02
N ASN A 117 -11.23 -14.63 -24.01
CA ASN A 117 -11.20 -14.02 -22.67
C ASN A 117 -10.63 -15.03 -21.67
N LEU A 118 -9.39 -14.81 -21.25
CA LEU A 118 -8.62 -15.72 -20.43
C LEU A 118 -8.36 -15.11 -19.05
N THR A 119 -8.54 -15.90 -18.00
CA THR A 119 -8.05 -15.53 -16.66
C THR A 119 -6.60 -15.94 -16.54
N CYS A 120 -5.73 -14.99 -16.21
CA CYS A 120 -4.31 -15.20 -16.01
C CYS A 120 -3.92 -15.01 -14.55
N THR A 121 -2.91 -15.75 -14.10
CA THR A 121 -2.22 -15.55 -12.83
C THR A 121 -0.81 -15.05 -13.14
N VAL A 122 -0.46 -13.87 -12.61
CA VAL A 122 0.89 -13.32 -12.67
C VAL A 122 1.53 -13.50 -11.31
N THR A 123 2.70 -14.13 -11.26
CA THR A 123 3.48 -14.29 -10.03
C THR A 123 4.74 -13.46 -10.13
N TYR A 124 4.83 -12.40 -9.33
CA TYR A 124 5.98 -11.49 -9.27
C TYR A 124 6.70 -11.67 -7.92
N ALA A 125 7.99 -12.01 -7.94
CA ALA A 125 8.81 -12.26 -6.75
C ALA A 125 8.13 -13.20 -5.71
N GLY A 126 7.46 -14.25 -6.20
CA GLY A 126 6.74 -15.23 -5.38
C GLY A 126 5.32 -14.83 -4.95
N LYS A 127 4.88 -13.58 -5.16
CA LYS A 127 3.50 -13.14 -4.86
C LYS A 127 2.63 -13.20 -6.12
N ALA A 128 1.59 -14.03 -6.07
CA ALA A 128 0.65 -14.24 -7.18
C ALA A 128 -0.53 -13.27 -7.14
N TYR A 129 -1.00 -12.83 -8.32
CA TYR A 129 -2.20 -12.01 -8.46
C TYR A 129 -2.96 -12.30 -9.77
N PRO A 130 -4.30 -12.22 -9.77
CA PRO A 130 -5.11 -12.50 -10.94
C PRO A 130 -5.19 -11.30 -11.89
N GLY A 131 -5.39 -11.57 -13.17
CA GLY A 131 -5.79 -10.59 -14.18
C GLY A 131 -6.59 -11.23 -15.30
N LYS A 132 -7.19 -10.40 -16.15
CA LYS A 132 -7.92 -10.82 -17.35
C LYS A 132 -7.11 -10.43 -18.58
N LEU A 133 -6.92 -11.39 -19.48
CA LEU A 133 -6.35 -11.19 -20.80
C LEU A 133 -7.47 -11.36 -21.83
N THR A 134 -7.78 -10.29 -22.56
CA THR A 134 -8.60 -10.36 -23.76
C THR A 134 -7.68 -10.37 -24.98
N VAL A 135 -7.85 -11.31 -25.89
CA VAL A 135 -7.19 -11.35 -27.21
C VAL A 135 -8.26 -11.32 -28.29
N ASP A 136 -8.19 -10.35 -29.19
CA ASP A 136 -8.97 -10.27 -30.43
C ASP A 136 -8.03 -10.66 -31.58
N ALA A 137 -8.21 -11.89 -32.07
CA ALA A 137 -7.43 -12.47 -33.16
C ALA A 137 -8.23 -12.43 -34.47
N LYS A 138 -7.68 -11.76 -35.47
CA LYS A 138 -8.19 -11.69 -36.85
C LYS A 138 -7.18 -12.33 -37.79
N GLN A 139 -7.63 -12.68 -39.00
CA GLN A 139 -6.87 -13.43 -40.01
C GLN A 139 -5.42 -12.94 -40.27
N TYR A 140 -5.14 -11.65 -40.06
CA TYR A 140 -3.80 -11.06 -40.26
C TYR A 140 -3.30 -10.21 -39.08
N THR A 141 -4.09 -10.05 -38.01
CA THR A 141 -3.77 -9.14 -36.89
C THR A 141 -4.32 -9.68 -35.59
N ALA A 142 -3.49 -9.74 -34.54
CA ALA A 142 -3.96 -9.97 -33.17
C ALA A 142 -3.75 -8.72 -32.33
N THR A 143 -4.76 -8.33 -31.56
CA THR A 143 -4.65 -7.30 -30.51
C THR A 143 -4.94 -7.95 -29.16
N TYR A 144 -4.28 -7.48 -28.11
CA TYR A 144 -4.50 -8.01 -26.76
C TYR A 144 -4.51 -6.90 -25.73
N LYS A 145 -5.28 -7.13 -24.66
CA LYS A 145 -5.39 -6.24 -23.51
C LYS A 145 -5.35 -7.07 -22.23
N PHE A 146 -4.36 -6.81 -21.39
CA PHE A 146 -4.30 -7.34 -20.03
C PHE A 146 -4.82 -6.28 -19.05
N THR A 147 -5.72 -6.67 -18.16
CA THR A 147 -6.18 -5.85 -17.02
C THR A 147 -6.02 -6.64 -15.73
N SER A 148 -5.69 -5.96 -14.64
CA SER A 148 -5.69 -6.57 -13.31
C SER A 148 -6.11 -5.52 -12.30
N ASP A 149 -6.84 -5.97 -11.28
CA ASP A 149 -7.21 -5.11 -10.17
C ASP A 149 -6.04 -4.88 -9.20
N SER A 150 -4.93 -5.61 -9.36
CA SER A 150 -3.76 -5.55 -8.49
C SER A 150 -2.48 -5.34 -9.29
N VAL A 151 -1.51 -4.69 -8.64
CA VAL A 151 -0.21 -4.35 -9.21
C VAL A 151 0.90 -4.67 -8.19
N PRO A 152 2.01 -5.29 -8.61
CA PRO A 152 3.18 -5.45 -7.75
C PRO A 152 3.89 -4.10 -7.59
N ILE A 153 4.42 -3.82 -6.40
CA ILE A 153 5.17 -2.60 -6.09
C ILE A 153 6.26 -2.90 -5.05
N VAL A 154 7.46 -2.36 -5.24
CA VAL A 154 8.55 -2.47 -4.26
C VAL A 154 8.49 -1.34 -3.23
N ARG A 155 8.77 -1.64 -1.96
CA ARG A 155 8.78 -0.66 -0.85
C ARG A 155 9.66 0.55 -1.18
N ALA A 156 10.83 0.33 -1.75
CA ALA A 156 11.77 1.40 -2.10
C ALA A 156 11.17 2.44 -3.06
N LYS A 157 10.29 2.04 -3.99
CA LYS A 157 9.60 2.93 -4.94
C LYS A 157 8.50 3.75 -4.26
N VAL A 158 7.83 3.16 -3.27
CA VAL A 158 6.84 3.86 -2.43
C VAL A 158 7.53 4.89 -1.53
N VAL A 159 8.65 4.53 -0.91
CA VAL A 159 9.45 5.43 -0.07
C VAL A 159 10.05 6.59 -0.88
N ASP A 160 10.57 6.33 -2.08
CA ASP A 160 11.05 7.36 -3.01
C ASP A 160 9.94 8.36 -3.39
N ALA A 161 8.73 7.87 -3.69
CA ALA A 161 7.59 8.75 -3.96
C ALA A 161 7.28 9.65 -2.75
N ILE A 162 7.31 9.11 -1.52
CA ILE A 162 7.07 9.88 -0.30
C ILE A 162 8.17 10.92 -0.07
N GLN A 163 9.44 10.58 -0.27
CA GLN A 163 10.56 11.54 -0.13
C GLN A 163 10.52 12.67 -1.17
N ARG A 164 9.85 12.48 -2.33
CA ARG A 164 9.57 13.57 -3.28
C ARG A 164 8.41 14.46 -2.85
N THR A 165 7.41 13.90 -2.15
CA THR A 165 6.23 14.63 -1.68
C THR A 165 6.45 15.36 -0.36
N VAL A 166 7.30 14.83 0.52
CA VAL A 166 7.54 15.34 1.88
C VAL A 166 9.00 15.75 2.03
N THR A 167 9.27 17.04 1.87
CA THR A 167 10.63 17.60 1.81
C THR A 167 11.36 17.70 3.15
N ASP A 168 10.64 17.59 4.27
CA ASP A 168 11.15 17.59 5.64
C ASP A 168 11.16 16.18 6.29
N ALA A 169 10.91 15.13 5.51
CA ALA A 169 10.93 13.75 5.98
C ALA A 169 12.32 13.37 6.48
N SER A 170 12.42 12.98 7.76
CA SER A 170 13.64 12.43 8.39
C SER A 170 13.60 10.91 8.53
N LYS A 171 12.39 10.32 8.58
CA LYS A 171 12.17 8.87 8.53
C LYS A 171 10.86 8.56 7.81
N VAL A 172 10.82 7.51 7.00
CA VAL A 172 9.60 7.01 6.35
C VAL A 172 9.45 5.53 6.69
N THR A 173 8.30 5.14 7.23
CA THR A 173 7.97 3.75 7.59
C THR A 173 6.66 3.36 6.91
N CYS A 174 6.69 2.39 5.99
CA CYS A 174 5.48 1.94 5.27
C CYS A 174 5.03 0.54 5.71
N THR A 175 3.73 0.38 5.97
CA THR A 175 3.10 -0.89 6.35
C THR A 175 2.87 -1.77 5.12
N MET A 176 3.97 -2.38 4.66
CA MET A 176 4.02 -3.32 3.54
C MET A 176 5.22 -4.27 3.68
N ASP A 177 5.26 -5.33 2.88
CA ASP A 177 6.47 -6.12 2.62
C ASP A 177 7.43 -5.36 1.67
N ASP A 178 8.66 -5.83 1.49
CA ASP A 178 9.62 -5.23 0.55
C ASP A 178 9.15 -5.28 -0.92
N VAL A 179 8.33 -6.28 -1.22
CA VAL A 179 7.50 -6.38 -2.43
C VAL A 179 6.08 -6.62 -1.96
N ALA A 180 5.13 -5.78 -2.34
CA ALA A 180 3.70 -6.03 -2.12
C ALA A 180 2.96 -6.18 -3.45
N VAL A 181 1.88 -6.95 -3.44
CA VAL A 181 0.83 -6.87 -4.45
C VAL A 181 -0.28 -6.04 -3.82
N VAL A 182 -0.61 -4.90 -4.41
CA VAL A 182 -1.64 -3.99 -3.90
C VAL A 182 -2.74 -3.81 -4.92
N LYS A 183 -3.99 -3.68 -4.45
CA LYS A 183 -5.10 -3.29 -5.31
C LYS A 183 -4.97 -1.81 -5.70
N HIS A 184 -5.41 -1.45 -6.90
CA HIS A 184 -5.44 -0.05 -7.35
C HIS A 184 -6.60 0.77 -6.74
N THR A 185 -6.87 0.57 -5.45
CA THR A 185 -7.96 1.22 -4.70
C THR A 185 -7.47 2.43 -3.91
N SER A 186 -8.41 3.27 -3.49
CA SER A 186 -8.15 4.48 -2.68
C SER A 186 -7.52 4.20 -1.30
N GLN A 187 -7.58 2.96 -0.80
CA GLN A 187 -7.02 2.58 0.51
C GLN A 187 -5.50 2.71 0.58
N GLY A 188 -4.81 2.46 -0.55
CA GLY A 188 -3.36 2.59 -0.69
C GLY A 188 -2.53 1.80 0.35
N ILE A 189 -1.26 2.17 0.45
CA ILE A 189 -0.32 1.70 1.46
C ILE A 189 -0.24 2.77 2.56
N SER A 190 -0.41 2.38 3.82
CA SER A 190 -0.19 3.27 4.96
C SER A 190 1.31 3.53 5.13
N CYS A 191 1.71 4.79 5.30
CA CYS A 191 3.09 5.13 5.65
C CYS A 191 3.15 6.28 6.66
N ASP A 192 3.95 6.10 7.70
CA ASP A 192 4.22 7.12 8.72
C ASP A 192 5.53 7.85 8.37
N VAL A 193 5.47 9.18 8.34
CA VAL A 193 6.61 10.05 8.06
C VAL A 193 6.94 10.85 9.32
N THR A 194 8.14 10.65 9.85
CA THR A 194 8.70 11.49 10.92
C THR A 194 9.39 12.68 10.27
N THR A 195 8.99 13.90 10.61
CA THR A 195 9.63 15.13 10.11
C THR A 195 10.89 15.49 10.91
N THR A 196 11.66 16.49 10.43
CA THR A 196 12.80 17.06 11.16
C THR A 196 12.44 17.56 12.56
N GLY A 197 11.18 17.98 12.78
CA GLY A 197 10.64 18.37 14.08
C GLY A 197 10.22 17.22 15.00
N ASN A 198 10.53 15.96 14.67
CA ASN A 198 10.05 14.73 15.34
C ASN A 198 8.53 14.51 15.30
N ALA A 199 7.77 15.29 14.52
CA ALA A 199 6.35 15.07 14.34
C ALA A 199 6.13 13.85 13.42
N VAL A 200 5.32 12.88 13.85
CA VAL A 200 4.88 11.77 12.99
C VAL A 200 3.60 12.18 12.28
N GLN A 201 3.61 12.13 10.96
CA GLN A 201 2.47 12.45 10.11
C GLN A 201 2.11 11.22 9.26
N PRO A 202 0.82 10.79 9.25
CA PRO A 202 0.40 9.64 8.46
C PRO A 202 0.14 10.05 7.00
N TYR A 203 0.51 9.16 6.09
CA TYR A 203 0.36 9.31 4.64
C TYR A 203 -0.22 8.02 4.02
N ARG A 204 -0.82 8.20 2.83
CA ARG A 204 -1.33 7.14 1.97
C ARG A 204 -0.61 7.18 0.64
N ALA A 205 0.00 6.06 0.26
CA ALA A 205 0.57 5.86 -1.06
C ALA A 205 -0.36 4.98 -1.90
N GLN A 206 -1.14 5.60 -2.79
CA GLN A 206 -2.00 4.93 -3.75
C GLN A 206 -1.19 4.49 -4.97
N VAL A 207 -1.38 3.25 -5.43
CA VAL A 207 -0.63 2.71 -6.58
C VAL A 207 -1.59 2.42 -7.71
N SER A 208 -1.38 3.06 -8.86
CA SER A 208 -2.20 2.86 -10.06
C SER A 208 -1.78 1.61 -10.85
N GLY A 209 -2.60 1.16 -11.79
CA GLY A 209 -2.35 -0.06 -12.57
C GLY A 209 -1.07 -0.07 -13.43
N ASN A 210 -0.45 1.10 -13.70
CA ASN A 210 0.85 1.21 -14.36
C ASN A 210 2.03 1.30 -13.36
N GLY A 211 1.75 1.21 -12.06
CA GLY A 211 2.73 1.32 -10.98
C GLY A 211 3.19 2.75 -10.67
N GLN A 212 2.48 3.80 -11.11
CA GLN A 212 2.70 5.14 -10.55
C GLN A 212 2.20 5.18 -9.11
N VAL A 213 2.94 5.87 -8.24
CA VAL A 213 2.60 6.04 -6.83
C VAL A 213 2.18 7.49 -6.60
N LEU A 214 0.94 7.69 -6.16
CA LEU A 214 0.43 8.98 -5.71
C LEU A 214 0.44 9.01 -4.18
N VAL A 215 1.04 10.03 -3.59
CA VAL A 215 1.15 10.18 -2.14
C VAL A 215 0.24 11.32 -1.67
N THR A 216 -0.64 11.02 -0.72
CA THR A 216 -1.50 12.02 -0.05
C THR A 216 -1.33 11.92 1.45
N LYS A 217 -1.53 13.01 2.18
CA LYS A 217 -1.66 12.96 3.64
C LYS A 217 -2.91 12.15 4.01
N ALA A 218 -2.85 11.36 5.08
CA ALA A 218 -3.92 10.46 5.52
C ALA A 218 -4.96 11.17 6.40
#